data_AF-A0A7W0WC02-F1
#
_entry.id   AF-A0A7W0WC02-F1
#
_cell.length_a   1.000
_cell.length_b   1.000
_cell.length_c   1.000
_cell.angle_alpha   90.00
_cell.angle_beta   90.00
_cell.angle_gamma   90.00
#
_symmetry.space_group_name_H-M   'P 1'
#
loop_
_entity.id
_entity.type
_entity.pdbx_description
1 polymer ?
#
loop_
_entity_poly.entity_id
_entity_poly.type
_entity_poly.pdbx_seq_one_letter_code
_entity_poly.pdbx_strand_id
1 'polypeptide(L)'
;MRIEDYGLIGDLQTAALVGRDGSIDWLCFPRFDSGACFSALLGDEEDGRWLLAPDCEILRVERRYRERTLVHELDFHTEAGVVRVIDFMPPRGQEPDVVRIVEGVEGS
;
A
#
# COMPACT_ATOMS: atom_id res chain seq x y z
N MET A 1 -10.90 -8.32 -4.15
CA MET A 1 -9.87 -7.72 -5.03
C MET A 1 -9.18 -8.83 -5.84
N ARG A 2 -8.72 -8.59 -7.07
CA ARG A 2 -7.95 -9.58 -7.85
C ARG A 2 -6.46 -9.40 -7.64
N ILE A 3 -5.65 -10.41 -7.97
CA ILE A 3 -4.19 -10.32 -7.82
C ILE A 3 -3.56 -9.18 -8.65
N GLU A 4 -4.16 -8.85 -9.81
CA GLU A 4 -3.72 -7.77 -10.71
C GLU A 4 -3.95 -6.35 -10.15
N ASP A 5 -4.80 -6.23 -9.13
CA ASP A 5 -5.09 -4.94 -8.48
C ASP A 5 -4.00 -4.53 -7.47
N TYR A 6 -3.05 -5.42 -7.13
CA TYR A 6 -2.00 -5.15 -6.14
C TYR A 6 -0.74 -4.52 -6.76
N GLY A 7 -0.20 -3.48 -6.10
CA GLY A 7 1.19 -3.01 -6.19
C GLY A 7 2.12 -3.82 -5.30
N LEU A 8 3.39 -3.90 -5.70
CA LEU A 8 4.48 -4.51 -4.95
C LEU A 8 5.44 -3.39 -4.54
N ILE A 9 5.70 -3.28 -3.24
CA ILE A 9 6.79 -2.47 -2.68
C ILE A 9 7.79 -3.40 -1.99
N GLY A 10 9.07 -3.03 -1.91
CA GLY A 10 10.07 -3.92 -1.31
C GLY A 10 11.40 -3.23 -1.00
N ASP A 11 12.13 -3.80 -0.05
CA ASP A 11 13.39 -3.28 0.50
C ASP A 11 14.61 -4.14 0.13
N LEU A 12 14.47 -5.00 -0.90
CA LEU A 12 15.42 -6.03 -1.36
C LEU A 12 15.52 -7.28 -0.48
N GLN A 13 14.85 -7.33 0.68
CA GLN A 13 14.89 -8.48 1.59
C GLN A 13 13.50 -9.06 1.91
N THR A 14 12.45 -8.27 1.70
CA THR A 14 11.05 -8.69 1.68
C THR A 14 10.22 -7.77 0.77
N ALA A 15 8.91 -8.01 0.70
CA ALA A 15 7.98 -7.17 -0.04
C ALA A 15 6.59 -7.15 0.62
N ALA A 16 5.86 -6.07 0.34
CA ALA A 16 4.45 -5.91 0.70
C ALA A 16 3.59 -5.83 -0.57
N LEU A 17 2.34 -6.32 -0.49
CA LEU A 17 1.35 -6.15 -1.54
C LEU A 17 0.31 -5.09 -1.14
N VAL A 18 0.27 -4.00 -1.90
CA VAL A 18 -0.62 -2.85 -1.69
C VAL A 18 -1.79 -2.94 -2.65
N GLY A 19 -3.00 -3.14 -2.13
CA GLY A 19 -4.24 -3.14 -2.88
C GLY A 19 -4.58 -1.78 -3.46
N ARG A 20 -5.34 -1.76 -4.55
CA ARG A 20 -5.89 -0.52 -5.14
C ARG A 20 -6.83 0.25 -4.22
N ASP A 21 -7.27 -0.37 -3.14
CA ASP A 21 -8.09 0.21 -2.07
C ASP A 21 -7.25 0.84 -0.96
N GLY A 22 -5.91 0.81 -1.07
CA GLY A 22 -5.01 1.31 -0.04
C GLY A 22 -4.72 0.31 1.08
N SER A 23 -5.15 -0.94 0.97
CA SER A 23 -4.80 -1.97 1.95
C SER A 23 -3.43 -2.58 1.70
N ILE A 24 -2.67 -2.90 2.75
CA ILE A 24 -1.57 -3.86 2.67
C ILE A 24 -2.10 -5.20 3.19
N ASP A 25 -2.30 -6.15 2.28
CA ASP A 25 -2.93 -7.45 2.56
C ASP A 25 -1.93 -8.59 2.66
N TRP A 26 -0.67 -8.34 2.31
CA TRP A 26 0.42 -9.29 2.48
C TRP A 26 1.70 -8.57 2.86
N LEU A 27 2.35 -9.01 3.92
CA LEU A 27 3.68 -8.57 4.34
C LEU A 27 4.31 -9.61 5.26
N CYS A 28 5.54 -10.03 4.97
CA CYS A 28 6.34 -10.85 5.88
C CYS A 28 7.53 -10.04 6.38
N PHE A 29 7.71 -9.98 7.70
CA PHE A 29 8.90 -9.40 8.31
C PHE A 29 9.63 -10.43 9.21
N PRO A 30 10.98 -10.38 9.25
CA PRO A 30 11.84 -9.50 8.47
C PRO A 30 12.16 -10.04 7.07
N ARG A 31 11.82 -11.26 6.67
CA ARG A 31 12.21 -11.81 5.35
C ARG A 31 11.00 -12.42 4.64
N PHE A 32 11.13 -12.69 3.35
CA PHE A 32 10.08 -13.37 2.55
C PHE A 32 9.58 -14.69 3.16
N ASP A 33 10.46 -15.43 3.84
CA ASP A 33 10.17 -16.72 4.48
C ASP A 33 9.76 -16.61 5.96
N SER A 34 9.60 -15.39 6.47
CA SER A 34 9.15 -15.16 7.85
C SER A 34 7.62 -15.27 7.97
N GLY A 35 7.12 -15.33 9.20
CA GLY A 35 5.69 -15.26 9.46
C GLY A 35 5.08 -13.98 8.85
N ALA A 36 3.87 -14.12 8.31
CA ALA A 36 3.14 -12.99 7.75
C ALA A 36 2.64 -12.08 8.88
N CYS A 37 2.97 -10.79 8.79
CA CYS A 37 2.35 -9.74 9.60
C CYS A 37 0.91 -9.48 9.14
N PHE A 38 0.66 -9.60 7.83
CA PHE A 38 -0.64 -9.46 7.19
C PHE A 38 -0.85 -10.63 6.22
N SER A 39 -2.04 -11.24 6.24
CA SER A 39 -2.36 -12.42 5.41
C SER A 39 -3.74 -12.38 4.75
N ALA A 40 -4.41 -11.22 4.77
CA ALA A 40 -5.71 -11.01 4.11
C ALA A 40 -5.74 -11.39 2.62
N LEU A 41 -4.59 -11.40 1.93
CA LEU A 41 -4.49 -11.88 0.55
C LEU A 41 -5.00 -13.33 0.37
N LEU A 42 -4.77 -14.19 1.37
CA LEU A 42 -5.11 -15.62 1.33
C LEU A 42 -6.45 -15.94 2.01
N GLY A 43 -7.08 -14.97 2.64
CA GLY A 43 -8.30 -15.14 3.41
C GLY A 43 -9.19 -13.90 3.31
N ASP A 44 -9.52 -13.30 4.45
CA ASP A 44 -10.37 -12.11 4.52
C ASP A 44 -9.75 -10.97 5.36
N GLU A 45 -10.52 -9.92 5.61
CA GLU A 45 -10.05 -8.72 6.31
C GLU A 45 -9.63 -8.98 7.77
N GLU A 46 -10.10 -10.08 8.36
CA GLU A 46 -9.77 -10.50 9.73
C GLU A 46 -8.41 -11.23 9.80
N ASP A 47 -7.88 -11.71 8.67
CA ASP A 47 -6.55 -12.37 8.57
C ASP A 47 -5.37 -11.38 8.58
N GLY A 48 -5.61 -10.18 9.12
CA GLY A 48 -4.63 -9.11 9.28
C GLY A 48 -4.39 -8.34 7.99
N ARG A 49 -4.62 -7.03 8.04
CA ARG A 49 -4.29 -6.05 7.00
C ARG A 49 -3.95 -4.70 7.59
N TRP A 50 -3.36 -3.82 6.77
CA TRP A 50 -3.23 -2.40 7.09
C TRP A 50 -3.92 -1.54 6.03
N LEU A 51 -5.16 -1.12 6.33
CA LEU A 51 -5.93 -0.23 5.46
C LEU A 51 -5.58 1.24 5.72
N LEU A 52 -5.24 1.97 4.66
CA LEU A 52 -5.08 3.42 4.66
C LEU A 52 -5.75 4.00 3.41
N ALA A 53 -6.94 4.58 3.59
CA ALA A 53 -7.77 5.13 2.53
C ALA A 53 -8.70 6.22 3.08
N PRO A 54 -9.29 7.09 2.23
CA PRO A 54 -10.37 7.98 2.64
C PRO A 54 -11.54 7.21 3.25
N ASP A 55 -12.22 7.81 4.23
CA ASP A 55 -13.40 7.24 4.91
C ASP A 55 -14.73 7.57 4.22
N CYS A 56 -14.67 8.14 3.02
CA CYS A 56 -15.80 8.55 2.20
C CYS A 56 -15.86 7.80 0.87
N GLU A 57 -16.87 8.08 0.05
CA GLU A 57 -17.01 7.43 -1.25
C GLU A 57 -15.84 7.75 -2.18
N ILE A 58 -15.19 6.70 -2.68
CA ILE A 58 -14.10 6.78 -3.64
C ILE A 58 -14.70 6.63 -5.04
N LEU A 59 -14.67 7.72 -5.81
CA LEU A 59 -15.20 7.78 -7.17
C LEU A 59 -14.26 7.13 -8.18
N ARG A 60 -12.95 7.27 -7.95
CA ARG A 60 -11.90 6.75 -8.84
C ARG A 60 -10.59 6.58 -8.09
N VAL A 61 -9.80 5.59 -8.50
CA VAL A 61 -8.42 5.44 -8.04
C VAL A 61 -7.49 5.44 -9.24
N GLU A 62 -6.47 6.29 -9.21
CA GLU A 62 -5.32 6.17 -10.10
C GLU A 62 -4.16 5.49 -9.40
N ARG A 63 -3.46 4.61 -10.11
CA ARG A 63 -2.32 3.88 -9.60
C ARG A 63 -1.11 4.10 -10.49
N ARG A 64 0.03 4.41 -9.90
CA ARG A 64 1.32 4.48 -10.60
C ARG A 64 2.48 4.17 -9.66
N TYR A 65 3.63 3.86 -10.25
CA TYR A 65 4.90 3.99 -9.55
C TYR A 65 5.53 5.32 -9.95
N ARG A 66 6.25 5.96 -9.02
CA ARG A 66 7.15 7.05 -9.41
C ARG A 66 8.20 6.50 -10.37
N GLU A 67 8.49 7.29 -11.40
CA GLU A 67 9.33 6.88 -12.51
C GLU A 67 10.65 6.25 -12.02
N ARG A 68 10.91 5.02 -12.49
CA ARG A 68 12.12 4.23 -12.18
C ARG A 68 12.33 3.93 -10.69
N THR A 69 11.26 3.79 -9.91
CA THR A 69 11.32 3.40 -8.49
C THR A 69 10.27 2.34 -8.13
N LEU A 70 10.37 1.76 -6.93
CA LEU A 70 9.29 0.99 -6.29
C LEU A 70 8.48 1.85 -5.29
N VAL A 71 8.44 3.16 -5.49
CA VAL A 71 7.53 4.04 -4.74
C VAL A 71 6.18 4.02 -5.43
N HIS A 72 5.21 3.44 -4.75
CA HIS A 72 3.85 3.22 -5.23
C HIS A 72 2.96 4.39 -4.79
N GLU A 73 2.13 4.89 -5.70
CA GLU A 73 1.19 5.97 -5.43
C GLU A 73 -0.23 5.56 -5.82
N LEU A 74 -1.17 5.86 -4.94
CA LEU A 74 -2.60 5.78 -5.17
C LEU A 74 -3.22 7.17 -4.99
N ASP A 75 -3.85 7.68 -6.04
CA ASP A 75 -4.65 8.91 -5.96
C ASP A 75 -6.11 8.51 -5.84
N PHE A 76 -6.69 8.75 -4.66
CA PHE A 76 -8.10 8.55 -4.38
C PHE A 76 -8.86 9.83 -4.71
N HIS A 77 -9.73 9.76 -5.72
CA HIS A 77 -10.64 10.82 -6.08
C HIS A 77 -11.96 10.63 -5.32
N THR A 78 -12.36 11.65 -4.58
CA THR A 78 -13.62 11.72 -3.83
C THR A 78 -14.45 12.90 -4.33
N GLU A 79 -15.66 13.10 -3.83
CA GLU A 79 -16.44 14.31 -4.16
C GLU A 79 -15.77 15.61 -3.68
N ALA A 80 -14.99 15.54 -2.59
CA ALA A 80 -14.38 16.71 -1.97
C ALA A 80 -13.00 17.07 -2.55
N GLY A 81 -12.34 16.16 -3.26
CA GLY A 81 -11.00 16.40 -3.79
C GLY A 81 -10.22 15.12 -4.06
N VAL A 82 -8.90 15.23 -3.99
CA VAL A 82 -7.97 14.14 -4.27
C VAL A 82 -6.98 13.99 -3.13
N VAL A 83 -6.89 12.77 -2.59
CA VAL A 83 -5.90 12.40 -1.58
C VAL A 83 -4.98 11.35 -2.18
N ARG A 84 -3.67 11.55 -2.02
CA ARG A 84 -2.64 10.61 -2.46
C ARG A 84 -2.09 9.84 -1.27
N VAL A 85 -2.01 8.53 -1.41
CA VAL A 85 -1.22 7.66 -0.53
C VAL A 85 0.04 7.24 -1.27
N ILE A 86 1.19 7.45 -0.66
CA ILE A 86 2.51 7.08 -1.17
C ILE A 86 3.07 5.98 -0.27
N ASP A 87 3.27 4.80 -0.85
CA ASP A 87 3.74 3.62 -0.15
C ASP A 87 5.11 3.19 -0.70
N PHE A 88 6.08 2.98 0.19
CA PHE A 88 7.38 2.44 -0.18
C PHE A 88 8.08 1.78 1.00
N MET A 89 9.13 1.02 0.69
CA MET A 89 10.01 0.43 1.69
C MET A 89 11.45 0.89 1.39
N PRO A 90 12.07 1.68 2.27
CA PRO A 90 13.46 2.09 2.07
C PRO A 90 14.40 0.89 2.23
N PRO A 91 15.59 0.90 1.60
CA PRO A 91 16.64 -0.07 1.93
C PRO A 91 16.92 -0.03 3.43
N ARG A 92 17.00 -1.23 4.04
CA ARG A 92 17.08 -1.36 5.49
C ARG A 92 18.31 -0.69 6.08
N GLY A 93 18.10 -0.04 7.22
CA GLY A 93 19.16 0.30 8.17
C GLY A 93 19.41 -0.87 9.12
N GLN A 94 18.66 -0.92 10.22
CA GLN A 94 18.70 -2.02 11.20
C GLN A 94 17.43 -2.87 11.15
N GLU A 95 16.26 -2.22 11.12
CA GLU A 95 14.95 -2.88 11.08
C GLU A 95 14.30 -2.74 9.70
N PRO A 96 13.32 -3.61 9.36
CA PRO A 96 12.51 -3.43 8.17
C PRO A 96 11.45 -2.34 8.37
N ASP A 97 11.28 -1.48 7.37
CA ASP A 97 10.35 -0.35 7.42
C ASP A 97 9.34 -0.39 6.27
N VAL A 98 8.07 -0.08 6.58
CA VAL A 98 7.08 0.35 5.60
C VAL A 98 6.74 1.80 5.88
N VAL A 99 6.92 2.66 4.87
CA VAL A 99 6.58 4.07 4.96
C VAL A 99 5.34 4.33 4.12
N ARG A 100 4.32 4.92 4.76
CA ARG A 100 3.07 5.33 4.13
C ARG A 100 2.87 6.83 4.39
N ILE A 101 2.75 7.64 3.33
CA ILE A 101 2.58 9.10 3.43
C ILE A 101 1.23 9.47 2.81
N VAL A 102 0.48 10.33 3.48
CA VAL A 102 -0.78 10.89 2.98
C VAL A 102 -0.55 12.34 2.56
N GLU A 103 -0.91 12.67 1.33
CA GLU A 103 -0.83 14.03 0.77
C GLU A 103 -2.21 14.47 0.27
N GLY A 104 -2.68 15.64 0.69
CA GLY A 104 -3.82 16.30 0.05
C GLY A 104 -3.36 16.94 -1.28
N VAL A 105 -3.90 16.48 -2.40
CA VAL A 105 -3.50 16.94 -3.75
C VAL A 105 -4.42 18.06 -4.22
N GLU A 106 -5.73 17.88 -4.05
CA GLU A 106 -6.77 18.84 -4.43
C GLU A 106 -7.90 18.80 -3.39
N GLY A 107 -8.58 19.93 -3.16
CA GLY A 107 -9.63 20.06 -2.14
C GLY A 107 -9.34 21.20 -1.15
N SER A 108 -10.23 21.40 -0.17
CA SER A 108 -10.17 22.48 0.82
C SER A 108 -10.37 21.99 2.24
#